data_AF-A0A6G2D6M4-F1
#
_entry.id   AF-A0A6G2D6M4-F1
#
_cell.length_a   1.000
_cell.length_b   1.000
_cell.length_c   1.000
_cell.angle_alpha   90.00
_cell.angle_beta   90.00
_cell.angle_gamma   90.00
#
_symmetry.space_group_name_H-M   'P 1'
#
loop_
_entity.id
_entity.type
_entity.pdbx_description
1 polymer ?
#
loop_
_entity_poly.entity_id
_entity_poly.type
_entity_poly.pdbx_seq_one_letter_code
_entity_poly.pdbx_strand_id
1 'polypeptide(L)'
;VEKLSLKNVAISGKDDIGSLANEAQNNTKIKQVHVDGVLAGERGIGGLLAKAEQSSITESSFKGRIINTYETTAAYNIGGMVGHLTG
;
A
#
# COMPACT_ATOMS: atom_id res chain seq x y z
N VAL A 1 -11.45 7.26 3.17
CA VAL A 1 -10.77 7.44 4.48
C VAL A 1 -10.03 8.76 4.47
N GLU A 2 -10.10 9.53 5.55
CA GLU A 2 -9.39 10.81 5.62
C GLU A 2 -8.81 11.11 7.01
N LYS A 3 -7.78 11.96 7.04
CA LYS A 3 -7.13 12.49 8.26
C LYS A 3 -6.67 11.39 9.22
N LEU A 4 -6.11 10.32 8.66
CA LEU A 4 -5.65 9.17 9.42
C LEU A 4 -4.13 9.17 9.48
N SER A 5 -3.59 8.84 10.65
CA SER A 5 -2.14 8.68 10.83
C SER A 5 -1.85 7.32 11.45
N LEU A 6 -1.12 6.49 10.71
CA LEU A 6 -0.65 5.18 11.18
C LEU A 6 0.84 5.31 11.50
N LYS A 7 1.22 4.99 12.73
CA LYS A 7 2.61 5.06 13.19
C LYS A 7 3.08 3.69 13.65
N ASN A 8 4.36 3.39 13.43
CA ASN A 8 4.98 2.12 13.80
C ASN A 8 4.25 0.91 13.18
N VAL A 9 3.79 1.06 11.93
CA VAL A 9 3.16 -0.05 11.21
C VAL A 9 4.21 -1.12 10.94
N ALA A 10 3.90 -2.37 11.25
CA ALA A 10 4.72 -3.51 10.91
C ALA A 10 3.79 -4.59 10.32
N ILE A 11 3.80 -4.72 9.00
CA ILE A 11 2.94 -5.67 8.28
C ILE A 11 3.82 -6.61 7.49
N SER A 12 3.59 -7.91 7.68
CA SER A 12 4.22 -8.96 6.89
C SER A 12 3.16 -9.91 6.34
N GLY A 13 3.21 -10.19 5.05
CA GLY A 13 2.30 -11.12 4.40
C GLY A 13 2.97 -11.84 3.24
N LYS A 14 2.43 -12.99 2.83
CA LYS A 14 2.86 -13.66 1.58
C LYS A 14 2.11 -13.11 0.36
N ASP A 15 0.87 -12.67 0.57
CA ASP A 15 0.04 -12.10 -0.49
C ASP A 15 0.23 -10.58 -0.61
N ASP A 16 -0.71 -9.95 -1.28
CA ASP A 16 -0.74 -8.51 -1.48
C ASP A 16 -1.04 -7.79 -0.16
N ILE A 17 -0.23 -6.78 0.18
CA ILE A 17 -0.27 -6.04 1.42
C ILE A 17 -0.29 -4.53 1.17
N GLY A 18 -1.12 -3.85 1.96
CA GLY A 18 -1.14 -2.40 2.07
C GLY A 18 -1.36 -2.01 3.52
N SER A 19 -0.74 -0.90 3.95
CA SER A 19 -0.86 -0.47 5.35
C SER A 19 -2.24 0.02 5.74
N LEU A 20 -2.99 0.57 4.77
CA LEU A 20 -4.35 1.05 4.98
C LEU A 20 -5.37 -0.01 4.58
N ALA A 21 -5.22 -0.57 3.39
CA ALA A 21 -6.05 -1.66 2.87
C ALA A 21 -5.32 -2.42 1.76
N ASN A 22 -5.76 -3.64 1.49
CA ASN A 22 -5.21 -4.42 0.38
C ASN A 22 -5.67 -3.83 -0.97
N GLU A 23 -6.99 -3.68 -1.14
CA GLU A 23 -7.56 -3.09 -2.35
C GLU A 23 -8.48 -1.90 -2.03
N ALA A 24 -8.48 -0.90 -2.89
CA ALA A 24 -9.48 0.17 -2.91
C ALA A 24 -10.18 0.19 -4.27
N GLN A 25 -11.51 0.12 -4.26
CA GLN A 25 -12.35 0.07 -5.45
C GLN A 25 -13.47 1.12 -5.35
N ASN A 26 -14.31 1.24 -6.38
CA ASN A 26 -15.53 2.05 -6.39
C ASN A 26 -15.31 3.53 -6.03
N ASN A 27 -14.38 4.20 -6.70
CA ASN A 27 -14.08 5.62 -6.46
C ASN A 27 -13.71 5.95 -5.01
N THR A 28 -12.99 5.03 -4.34
CA THR A 28 -12.52 5.27 -2.99
C THR A 28 -11.59 6.49 -2.95
N LYS A 29 -11.88 7.39 -2.01
CA LYS A 29 -11.09 8.61 -1.78
C LYS A 29 -10.27 8.45 -0.51
N ILE A 30 -8.96 8.55 -0.66
CA ILE A 30 -7.99 8.60 0.43
C ILE A 30 -7.39 9.99 0.45
N LYS A 31 -7.52 10.67 1.58
CA LYS A 31 -7.06 12.05 1.72
C LYS A 31 -6.35 12.27 3.04
N GLN A 32 -5.20 12.95 3.03
CA GLN A 32 -4.48 13.29 4.28
C GLN A 32 -4.20 12.05 5.14
N VAL A 33 -3.79 10.96 4.50
CA VAL A 33 -3.39 9.74 5.19
C VAL A 33 -1.88 9.66 5.23
N HIS A 34 -1.34 9.55 6.44
CA HIS A 34 0.10 9.49 6.66
C HIS A 34 0.45 8.17 7.35
N VAL A 35 1.38 7.44 6.75
CA VAL A 35 1.79 6.13 7.26
C VAL A 35 3.29 6.15 7.51
N ASP A 36 3.68 5.72 8.70
CA ASP A 36 5.06 5.45 9.08
C ASP A 36 5.22 3.98 9.49
N GLY A 37 6.11 3.25 8.81
CA GLY A 37 6.35 1.85 9.17
C GLY A 37 7.20 1.01 8.22
N VAL A 38 7.11 -0.32 8.39
CA VAL A 38 7.81 -1.33 7.60
C VAL A 38 6.79 -2.33 7.04
N LEU A 39 6.85 -2.56 5.73
CA LEU A 39 6.05 -3.56 5.03
C LEU A 39 6.98 -4.63 4.44
N ALA A 40 6.68 -5.90 4.68
CA ALA A 40 7.42 -7.04 4.14
C ALA A 40 6.46 -7.98 3.39
N GLY A 41 6.64 -8.14 2.08
CA GLY A 41 5.76 -8.95 1.25
C GLY A 41 6.48 -9.68 0.12
N GLU A 42 5.72 -10.37 -0.73
CA GLU A 42 6.23 -11.09 -1.91
C GLU A 42 5.74 -10.46 -3.23
N ARG A 43 4.42 -10.35 -3.42
CA ARG A 43 3.82 -10.10 -4.73
C ARG A 43 3.23 -8.70 -4.95
N GLY A 44 2.58 -8.12 -3.95
CA GLY A 44 1.90 -6.84 -4.13
C GLY A 44 2.07 -5.98 -2.91
N ILE A 45 3.04 -5.07 -2.91
CA ILE A 45 3.31 -4.26 -1.73
C ILE A 45 3.04 -2.80 -2.04
N GLY A 46 2.07 -2.22 -1.33
CA GLY A 46 1.77 -0.80 -1.41
C GLY A 46 1.94 -0.10 -0.08
N GLY A 47 2.64 1.03 -0.07
CA GLY A 47 2.80 1.81 1.15
C GLY A 47 1.47 2.18 1.82
N LEU A 48 0.43 2.53 1.05
CA LEU A 48 -0.94 2.73 1.53
C LEU A 48 -1.86 1.60 1.07
N LEU A 49 -1.88 1.31 -0.24
CA LEU A 49 -2.76 0.33 -0.87
C LEU A 49 -1.99 -0.62 -1.77
N ALA A 50 -2.23 -1.93 -1.66
CA ALA A 50 -1.62 -2.87 -2.60
C ALA A 50 -2.18 -2.65 -4.02
N LYS A 51 -3.51 -2.48 -4.14
CA LYS A 51 -4.19 -2.17 -5.40
C LYS A 51 -5.19 -1.01 -5.23
N ALA A 52 -5.23 -0.13 -6.21
CA ALA A 52 -6.19 0.97 -6.27
C ALA A 52 -6.85 0.98 -7.65
N GLU A 53 -8.16 0.77 -7.68
CA GLU A 53 -8.98 0.75 -8.87
C GLU A 53 -9.95 1.94 -8.86
N GLN A 54 -9.88 2.77 -9.90
CA GLN A 54 -10.66 4.00 -10.07
C GLN A 54 -10.62 4.90 -8.83
N SER A 55 -9.55 4.84 -8.03
CA SER A 55 -9.47 5.45 -6.71
C SER A 55 -8.49 6.62 -6.70
N SER A 56 -8.69 7.56 -5.78
CA SER A 56 -7.87 8.77 -5.69
C SER A 56 -7.21 8.88 -4.33
N ILE A 57 -5.91 9.18 -4.35
CA ILE A 57 -5.08 9.40 -3.16
C ILE A 57 -4.53 10.81 -3.27
N THR A 58 -4.88 11.66 -2.30
CA THR A 58 -4.50 13.08 -2.30
C THR A 58 -3.90 13.47 -0.97
N GLU A 59 -2.90 14.36 -0.99
CA GLU A 59 -2.25 14.89 0.22
C GLU A 59 -1.79 13.80 1.22
N SER A 60 -1.46 12.61 0.73
CA SER A 60 -1.12 11.45 1.56
C SER A 60 0.35 11.12 1.43
N SER A 61 0.93 10.48 2.44
CA SER A 61 2.35 10.16 2.44
C SER A 61 2.61 8.80 3.09
N PHE A 62 3.55 8.07 2.52
CA PHE A 62 4.16 6.91 3.16
C PHE A 62 5.62 7.24 3.47
N LYS A 63 6.06 6.94 4.69
CA LYS A 63 7.45 7.02 5.11
C LYS A 63 7.81 5.69 5.75
N GLY A 64 8.80 5.00 5.20
CA GLY A 64 9.02 3.65 5.70
C GLY A 64 9.96 2.83 4.84
N ARG A 65 10.07 1.56 5.21
CA ARG A 65 10.78 0.56 4.42
C ARG A 65 9.80 -0.44 3.84
N ILE A 66 9.94 -0.72 2.55
CA ILE A 66 9.25 -1.79 1.87
C ILE A 66 10.30 -2.85 1.53
N ILE A 67 10.04 -4.09 1.92
CA ILE A 67 10.96 -5.20 1.76
C ILE A 67 10.24 -6.29 0.96
N ASN A 68 10.78 -6.65 -0.19
CA ASN A 68 10.40 -7.88 -0.85
C ASN A 68 11.28 -9.00 -0.33
N THR A 69 10.74 -9.88 0.51
CA THR A 69 11.51 -10.91 1.22
C THR A 69 11.54 -12.25 0.51
N TYR A 70 10.81 -12.41 -0.59
CA TYR A 70 10.59 -13.71 -1.22
C TYR A 70 10.99 -13.67 -2.70
N GLU A 71 11.70 -14.69 -3.17
CA GLU A 71 12.01 -14.86 -4.59
C GLU A 71 10.80 -15.48 -5.29
N THR A 72 10.20 -14.72 -6.20
CA THR A 72 9.05 -15.16 -6.99
C THR A 72 9.25 -14.83 -8.46
N THR A 73 8.82 -15.73 -9.34
CA THR A 73 8.83 -15.52 -10.80
C THR A 73 7.50 -14.97 -11.33
N ALA A 74 6.49 -14.91 -10.45
CA ALA A 74 5.20 -14.30 -10.76
C ALA A 74 5.33 -12.77 -10.88
N ALA A 75 4.46 -12.16 -11.68
CA ALA A 75 4.41 -10.71 -11.79
C ALA A 75 4.05 -10.10 -10.42
N TYR A 76 4.85 -9.13 -9.99
CA TYR A 76 4.65 -8.42 -8.73
C TYR A 76 4.62 -6.91 -8.96
N ASN A 77 3.83 -6.21 -8.15
CA ASN A 77 3.66 -4.77 -8.21
C ASN A 77 3.97 -4.17 -6.85
N ILE A 78 5.12 -3.50 -6.74
CA ILE A 78 5.57 -2.90 -5.50
C ILE A 78 5.71 -1.41 -5.70
N GLY A 79 5.08 -0.63 -4.83
CA GLY A 79 5.14 0.82 -4.89
C GLY A 79 5.13 1.47 -3.52
N GLY A 80 5.89 2.57 -3.42
CA GLY A 80 6.03 3.34 -2.19
C GLY A 80 4.72 3.90 -1.64
N MET A 81 3.70 4.09 -2.48
CA MET A 81 2.39 4.59 -2.09
C MET A 81 1.26 3.64 -2.50
N VAL A 82 1.28 3.16 -3.74
CA VAL A 82 0.33 2.17 -4.26
C VAL A 82 1.12 1.09 -5.00
N GLY A 83 0.82 -0.18 -4.76
CA GLY A 83 1.45 -1.28 -5.50
C GLY A 83 1.02 -1.29 -6.97
N HIS A 84 -0.29 -1.32 -7.21
CA HIS A 84 -0.89 -1.39 -8.54
C HIS A 84 -2.04 -0.39 -8.68
N LEU A 85 -1.95 0.53 -9.64
CA LEU A 85 -2.98 1.55 -9.89
C LEU A 85 -3.63 1.30 -11.24
N THR A 86 -4.94 1.06 -11.24
CA THR A 86 -5.78 0.92 -12.44
C THR A 86 -6.87 1.99 -12.42
N GLY A 87 -7.11 2.63 -13.56
CA GLY A 87 -8.02 3.76 -13.70
C GLY A 87 -8.97 3.58 -14.87
#